data_AF-A0A917VQV3-F1
#
_entry.id   AF-A0A917VQV3-F1
#
_cell.length_a   1.000
_cell.length_b   1.000
_cell.length_c   1.000
_cell.angle_alpha   90.00
_cell.angle_beta   90.00
_cell.angle_gamma   90.00
#
_symmetry.space_group_name_H-M   'P 1'
#
loop_
_entity.id
_entity.type
_entity.pdbx_description
1 polymer ?
#
loop_
_entity_poly.entity_id
_entity_poly.type
_entity_poly.pdbx_seq_one_letter_code
_entity_poly.pdbx_strand_id
1 'polypeptide(L)'
;MWCPPLSPILFPMSETPVKQQSTAAFYGQAVIAFAIAMAATAIGIFNLQADAWVRGFLGIAVLYLVTSAFTLAKVIRDRQEAGQIVSRVDQARLEKLLAEHDPFEKL
;
A
#
# COMPACT_ATOMS: atom_id res chain seq x y z
N MET A 1 6.87 -9.59 -52.35
CA MET A 1 8.16 -9.89 -51.68
C MET A 1 8.67 -8.62 -50.99
N TRP A 2 7.86 -8.07 -50.10
CA TRP A 2 8.20 -6.92 -49.26
C TRP A 2 7.66 -7.25 -47.88
N CYS A 3 8.53 -7.81 -47.04
CA CYS A 3 8.30 -7.94 -45.62
C CYS A 3 8.89 -6.67 -45.00
N PRO A 4 8.10 -5.76 -44.42
CA PRO A 4 8.69 -4.73 -43.56
C PRO A 4 9.25 -5.41 -42.30
N PRO A 5 10.41 -4.98 -41.79
CA PRO A 5 10.97 -5.56 -40.58
C PRO A 5 10.01 -5.30 -39.42
N LEU A 6 9.58 -6.39 -38.79
CA LEU A 6 8.93 -6.40 -37.49
C LEU A 6 9.91 -5.79 -36.47
N SER A 7 9.87 -4.48 -36.30
CA SER A 7 10.47 -3.85 -35.13
C SER A 7 9.65 -4.28 -33.92
N PRO A 8 10.22 -5.02 -32.94
CA PRO A 8 9.56 -5.19 -31.66
C PRO A 8 9.56 -3.80 -31.04
N ILE A 9 8.41 -3.14 -31.05
CA ILE A 9 8.17 -2.01 -30.15
C ILE A 9 8.10 -2.62 -28.75
N LEU A 10 9.27 -2.94 -28.20
CA LEU A 10 9.50 -3.05 -26.78
C LEU A 10 9.35 -1.63 -26.26
N PHE A 11 8.12 -1.18 -26.06
CA PHE A 11 7.86 -0.10 -25.13
C PHE A 11 8.38 -0.62 -23.79
N PRO A 12 9.46 -0.08 -23.20
CA PRO A 12 9.62 -0.25 -21.77
C PRO A 12 8.39 0.41 -21.17
N MET A 13 7.50 -0.39 -20.58
CA MET A 13 6.46 0.13 -19.71
C MET A 13 7.22 0.75 -18.53
N SER A 14 7.63 2.01 -18.69
CA SER A 14 8.14 2.84 -17.62
C SER A 14 6.96 3.00 -16.68
N GLU A 15 6.83 2.05 -15.75
CA GLU A 15 6.03 2.24 -14.57
C GLU A 15 6.63 3.45 -13.87
N THR A 16 6.07 4.63 -14.14
CA THR A 16 6.37 5.81 -13.33
C THR A 16 6.07 5.39 -11.91
N PRO A 17 7.06 5.33 -10.99
CA PRO A 17 6.76 5.04 -9.61
C PRO A 17 5.90 6.21 -9.15
N VAL A 18 4.60 5.96 -8.99
CA VAL A 18 3.66 6.91 -8.41
C VAL A 18 4.23 7.16 -7.02
N LYS A 19 4.99 8.23 -6.88
CA LYS A 19 5.55 8.70 -5.62
C LYS A 19 4.34 9.14 -4.82
N GLN A 20 3.76 8.20 -4.09
CA GLN A 20 2.56 8.39 -3.29
C GLN A 20 2.95 9.26 -2.10
N GLN A 21 3.04 10.58 -2.35
CA GLN A 21 3.17 11.61 -1.34
C GLN A 21 1.83 11.67 -0.64
N SER A 22 1.60 10.74 0.26
CA SER A 22 0.50 10.76 1.21
C SER A 22 0.72 11.96 2.12
N THR A 23 0.30 13.14 1.67
CA THR A 23 0.36 14.38 2.45
C THR A 23 -0.32 14.12 3.79
N ALA A 24 0.33 14.51 4.90
CA ALA A 24 -0.17 14.26 6.27
C ALA A 24 -1.63 14.69 6.50
N ALA A 25 -2.12 15.65 5.70
CA ALA A 25 -3.53 16.05 5.62
C ALA A 25 -4.49 14.89 5.27
N PHE A 26 -4.16 14.04 4.29
CA PHE A 26 -5.00 12.89 3.92
C PHE A 26 -5.03 11.80 5.00
N TYR A 27 -3.93 11.64 5.73
CA TYR A 27 -3.89 10.74 6.88
C TYR A 27 -4.82 11.22 8.00
N GLY A 28 -4.76 12.52 8.33
CA GLY A 28 -5.67 13.12 9.31
C GLY A 28 -7.14 12.96 8.93
N GLN A 29 -7.47 13.20 7.66
CA GLN A 29 -8.83 12.97 7.14
C GLN A 29 -9.28 11.52 7.31
N ALA A 30 -8.42 10.54 6.98
CA ALA A 30 -8.76 9.13 7.11
C ALA A 30 -9.02 8.73 8.58
N VAL A 31 -8.21 9.24 9.52
CA VAL A 31 -8.40 9.00 10.96
C VAL A 31 -9.72 9.61 11.45
N ILE A 32 -10.03 10.84 11.04
CA ILE A 32 -11.28 11.53 11.41
C ILE A 32 -12.49 10.78 10.84
N ALA A 33 -12.46 10.43 9.54
CA ALA A 33 -13.55 9.69 8.89
C ALA A 33 -13.79 8.34 9.57
N PHE A 34 -12.72 7.64 9.93
CA PHE A 34 -12.79 6.39 10.66
C PHE A 34 -13.39 6.56 12.07
N ALA A 35 -13.00 7.59 12.81
CA ALA A 35 -13.56 7.89 14.12
C ALA A 35 -15.07 8.20 14.05
N ILE A 36 -15.48 8.99 13.05
CA ILE A 36 -16.89 9.29 12.80
C ILE A 36 -17.67 8.02 12.46
N ALA A 37 -17.13 7.17 11.58
CA ALA A 37 -17.76 5.90 11.22
C ALA A 37 -17.92 4.98 12.44
N MET A 38 -16.88 4.83 13.26
CA MET A 38 -16.92 4.04 14.49
C MET A 38 -17.96 4.57 15.48
N ALA A 39 -18.01 5.89 15.68
CA ALA A 39 -18.99 6.52 16.55
C ALA A 39 -20.42 6.31 16.02
N ALA A 40 -20.64 6.46 14.72
CA ALA A 40 -21.93 6.21 14.09
C ALA A 40 -22.38 4.76 14.26
N THR A 41 -21.48 3.78 14.08
CA THR A 41 -21.78 2.37 14.34
C THR A 41 -22.13 2.11 15.81
N ALA A 42 -21.35 2.68 16.75
CA ALA A 42 -21.63 2.55 18.17
C ALA A 42 -23.01 3.12 18.51
N ILE A 43 -23.33 4.34 18.06
CA ILE A 43 -24.64 4.99 18.24
C ILE A 43 -25.77 4.14 17.63
N GLY A 44 -25.54 3.52 16.47
CA GLY A 44 -26.48 2.59 15.85
C GLY A 44 -26.77 1.37 16.73
N ILE A 45 -25.73 0.76 17.33
CA ILE A 45 -25.88 -0.36 18.27
C ILE A 45 -26.58 0.10 19.57
N PHE A 46 -26.39 1.35 20.00
CA PHE A 46 -27.09 1.90 21.17
C PHE A 46 -28.58 2.16 20.91
N ASN A 47 -28.94 2.64 19.72
CA ASN A 47 -30.35 2.90 19.34
C ASN A 47 -31.11 1.62 18.94
N LEU A 48 -30.41 0.52 18.70
CA LEU A 48 -31.05 -0.74 18.36
C LEU A 48 -31.82 -1.29 19.59
N GLN A 49 -33.14 -1.45 19.45
CA GLN A 49 -33.96 -2.21 20.40
C GLN A 49 -33.63 -3.70 20.25
N ALA A 50 -32.58 -4.11 20.94
CA ALA A 50 -32.14 -5.49 21.05
C ALA A 50 -31.73 -5.79 22.49
N ASP A 51 -31.77 -7.07 22.86
CA ASP A 51 -31.30 -7.52 24.16
C ASP A 51 -29.85 -7.10 24.41
N ALA A 52 -29.54 -6.81 25.68
CA ALA A 52 -28.22 -6.38 26.11
C ALA A 52 -27.12 -7.37 25.67
N TRP A 53 -27.43 -8.67 25.65
CA TRP A 53 -26.54 -9.72 25.17
C TRP A 53 -26.17 -9.56 23.69
N VAL A 54 -27.18 -9.33 22.83
CA VAL A 54 -26.97 -9.16 21.37
C VAL A 54 -26.18 -7.89 21.10
N ARG A 55 -26.46 -6.81 21.83
CA ARG A 55 -25.69 -5.56 21.74
C ARG A 55 -24.23 -5.75 22.15
N GLY A 56 -23.98 -6.54 23.20
CA GLY A 56 -22.62 -6.91 23.62
C GLY A 56 -21.88 -7.72 22.56
N PHE A 57 -22.53 -8.73 21.97
CA PHE A 57 -21.95 -9.53 20.89
C PHE A 57 -21.57 -8.66 19.68
N LEU A 58 -22.47 -7.77 19.24
CA LEU A 58 -22.20 -6.84 18.14
C LEU A 58 -21.04 -5.89 18.47
N GLY A 59 -20.97 -5.39 19.70
CA GLY A 59 -19.86 -4.55 20.16
C GLY A 59 -18.51 -5.25 20.03
N ILE A 60 -18.40 -6.48 20.56
CA ILE A 60 -17.17 -7.28 20.49
C ILE A 60 -16.84 -7.62 19.03
N ALA A 61 -17.83 -7.99 18.22
CA ALA A 61 -17.65 -8.30 16.81
C ALA A 61 -17.07 -7.11 16.04
N VAL A 62 -17.60 -5.90 16.24
CA VAL A 62 -17.08 -4.67 15.61
C VAL A 62 -15.64 -4.39 16.06
N LEU A 63 -15.36 -4.47 17.37
CA LEU A 63 -14.01 -4.23 17.91
C LEU A 63 -12.97 -5.21 17.33
N TYR A 64 -13.33 -6.49 17.26
CA TYR A 64 -12.45 -7.53 16.73
C TYR A 64 -12.23 -7.37 15.21
N LEU A 65 -13.30 -7.10 14.47
CA LEU A 65 -13.26 -6.86 13.02
C LEU A 65 -12.34 -5.67 12.69
N VAL A 66 -12.51 -4.54 13.39
CA VAL A 66 -11.69 -3.33 13.23
C VAL A 66 -10.22 -3.63 13.52
N THR A 67 -9.93 -4.31 14.63
CA THR A 67 -8.55 -4.65 15.03
C THR A 67 -7.87 -5.56 13.99
N SER A 68 -8.60 -6.56 13.49
CA SER A 68 -8.11 -7.46 12.44
C SER A 68 -7.87 -6.72 11.12
N ALA A 69 -8.81 -5.87 10.70
CA ALA A 69 -8.69 -5.07 9.48
C ALA A 69 -7.46 -4.12 9.52
N PHE A 70 -7.20 -3.46 10.66
CA PHE A 70 -6.00 -2.64 10.81
C PHE A 70 -4.71 -3.45 10.79
N THR A 71 -4.70 -4.62 11.42
CA THR A 71 -3.54 -5.53 11.37
C THR A 71 -3.25 -5.94 9.94
N LEU A 72 -4.28 -6.36 9.20
CA LEU A 72 -4.16 -6.71 7.80
C LEU A 72 -3.67 -5.53 6.94
N ALA A 73 -4.20 -4.32 7.17
CA ALA A 73 -3.76 -3.11 6.48
C ALA A 73 -2.28 -2.79 6.75
N LYS A 74 -1.82 -2.96 8.00
CA LYS A 74 -0.40 -2.82 8.34
C LYS A 74 0.45 -3.84 7.59
N VAL A 75 0.07 -5.11 7.63
CA VAL A 75 0.82 -6.18 6.92
C VAL A 75 0.94 -5.87 5.43
N ILE A 76 -0.14 -5.43 4.77
CA ILE A 76 -0.12 -5.08 3.34
C ILE A 76 0.82 -3.90 3.10
N ARG A 77 0.76 -2.85 3.94
CA ARG A 77 1.64 -1.69 3.84
C ARG A 77 3.10 -2.05 4.06
N ASP A 78 3.41 -2.83 5.09
CA ASP A 78 4.76 -3.28 5.41
C ASP A 78 5.35 -4.10 4.25
N ARG A 79 4.52 -4.88 3.54
CA ARG A 79 4.93 -5.62 2.33
C ARG A 79 5.24 -4.70 1.15
N GLN A 80 4.46 -3.65 0.95
CA GLN A 80 4.72 -2.65 -0.09
C GLN A 80 6.01 -1.88 0.19
N GLU A 81 6.23 -1.46 1.45
CA GLU A 81 7.43 -0.74 1.86
C GLU A 81 8.69 -1.64 1.73
N ALA A 82 8.61 -2.90 2.15
CA ALA A 82 9.71 -3.86 1.97
C ALA A 82 10.09 -4.06 0.49
N GLY A 83 9.11 -4.20 -0.40
CA GLY A 83 9.35 -4.35 -1.84
C GLY A 83 10.02 -3.12 -2.46
N GLN A 84 9.61 -1.92 -2.06
CA GLN A 84 10.23 -0.68 -2.54
C GLN A 84 11.68 -0.53 -2.05
N ILE A 85 11.96 -0.87 -0.78
CA ILE A 85 13.32 -0.76 -0.21
C ILE A 85 14.29 -1.72 -0.91
N VAL A 86 13.88 -2.98 -1.13
CA VAL A 86 14.73 -3.97 -1.81
C VAL A 86 15.12 -3.50 -3.21
N SER A 87 14.16 -2.98 -3.99
CA SER A 87 14.42 -2.46 -5.34
C SER A 87 15.44 -1.30 -5.35
N ARG A 88 15.39 -0.39 -4.36
CA ARG A 88 16.36 0.71 -4.25
C ARG A 88 17.76 0.22 -3.91
N VAL A 89 17.87 -0.79 -3.04
CA VAL A 89 19.15 -1.38 -2.67
C VAL A 89 19.76 -2.12 -3.85
N ASP A 90 18.95 -2.87 -4.59
CA ASP A 90 19.40 -3.60 -5.79
C ASP A 90 19.87 -2.64 -6.89
N GLN A 91 19.16 -1.52 -7.10
CA GLN A 91 19.60 -0.46 -8.02
C GLN A 91 20.95 0.12 -7.59
N ALA A 92 21.11 0.51 -6.32
CA ALA A 92 22.37 1.05 -5.83
C ALA A 92 23.53 0.03 -5.87
N ARG A 93 23.24 -1.26 -5.68
CA ARG A 93 24.23 -2.34 -5.82
C ARG A 93 24.63 -2.54 -7.27
N LEU A 94 23.67 -2.54 -8.20
CA LEU A 94 23.93 -2.62 -9.64
C LEU A 94 24.76 -1.43 -10.11
N GLU A 95 24.43 -0.21 -9.69
CA GLU A 95 25.21 0.98 -9.99
C GLU A 95 26.67 0.86 -9.52
N LYS A 96 26.89 0.32 -8.31
CA LYS A 96 28.26 0.07 -7.84
C LYS A 96 28.99 -0.99 -8.66
N LEU A 97 28.33 -2.10 -8.99
CA LEU A 97 28.94 -3.15 -9.82
C LEU A 97 29.29 -2.63 -11.22
N LEU A 98 28.42 -1.81 -11.82
CA LEU A 98 28.68 -1.17 -13.11
C LEU A 98 29.80 -0.14 -13.03
N ALA A 99 29.88 0.65 -11.96
CA ALA A 99 30.94 1.63 -11.77
C ALA A 99 32.30 0.97 -11.49
N GLU A 100 32.33 -0.21 -10.85
CA GLU A 100 33.56 -0.94 -10.54
C GLU A 100 34.00 -1.84 -11.71
N HIS A 101 33.08 -2.26 -12.57
CA HIS A 101 33.36 -2.84 -13.89
C HIS A 101 33.09 -1.78 -14.97
N ASP A 102 33.91 -0.73 -15.03
CA ASP A 102 33.88 0.24 -16.13
C ASP A 102 34.88 -0.21 -17.22
N PRO A 103 34.45 -0.96 -18.26
CA PRO A 103 35.33 -1.52 -19.29
C PRO A 103 35.96 -0.45 -20.20
N PHE A 104 35.63 0.84 -20.00
CA PHE A 104 36.04 1.95 -20.85
C PHE A 104 37.28 2.71 -20.36
N GLU A 105 37.80 2.43 -19.16
CA GLU A 105 39.07 3.03 -18.68
C GLU A 105 40.33 2.42 -19.34
N LYS A 106 40.20 1.31 -20.08
CA LYS A 106 41.33 0.59 -20.72
C LYS A 106 41.55 0.91 -22.20
N LEU A 107 40.95 1.97 -22.74
CA LEU A 107 41.19 2.43 -24.12
C LEU A 107 41.70 3.87 -24.13
#